data_AF-A0A7S4MI46-F1
#
_entry.id   AF-A0A7S4MI46-F1
#
_cell.length_a   1.000
_cell.length_b   1.000
_cell.length_c   1.000
_cell.angle_alpha   90.00
_cell.angle_beta   90.00
_cell.angle_gamma   90.00
#
_symmetry.space_group_name_H-M   'P 1'
#
loop_
_entity.id
_entity.type
_entity.pdbx_description
1 polymer ?
#
loop_
_entity_poly.entity_id
_entity_poly.type
_entity_poly.pdbx_seq_one_letter_code
_entity_poly.pdbx_strand_id
1 'polypeptide(L)'
;MQLQASQNQVPFMRRQLEEASRQVAALKDEKKKQLAAVEDLKREVDIFINQFLKQESVEKEKQEWLRQLFEDIKALEEELVEAYQEEQAQRKTVSKLTGEREAMAREAAKQVAAARETHEELKVRELVIIDLTKKHAETGTRLREFSKLYDVVKADRNKYVNQIQASAQALAEMKEKIKILQNEVEILRNESVAKDKALSKERLEHSNSFSACDALRAEQNKHLAAVKEKEVRVQQLVAEIDNLNSLINGIEKQMLKLKKRYETVVEERNYTGIQLIDRNDELCILYEKCNMQQTVLRKGELAIREREEEIRMLDLQVAELCREIEVTRRKLPKVPELEQQIMTLQAQLEEERRLSDELSGELEAPENSKRWRKLEGKDPEPEDLAAKLQVLEERVNDKKEQLLEKDLVLEEVSNLANRLRTQALEGRESTLELAKRVNDFQARIKGTTRRMMATVSELSMYQATAMKLTQENQQKEEHLQGMDSNLDQGLPPSEELELAWQRYEQDLMRRSNEAYAKNVLQETAPTQLTHTTAEPRPNAYIPDDIGIPKPYGALAPFKPTELGTTMRHIRRPQPREIEL
;
A
#
# COMPACT_ATOMS: atom_id res chain seq x y z
N MET A 1 51.33 -254.80 -146.65
CA MET A 1 50.34 -255.70 -147.30
C MET A 1 48.98 -255.40 -146.67
N GLN A 2 48.02 -254.82 -147.41
CA GLN A 2 47.07 -255.46 -148.33
C GLN A 2 45.82 -256.02 -147.62
N LEU A 3 45.70 -257.29 -147.30
CA LEU A 3 44.37 -257.85 -147.06
C LEU A 3 43.75 -257.55 -145.69
N GLN A 4 44.40 -257.91 -144.60
CA GLN A 4 43.65 -258.02 -143.33
C GLN A 4 43.43 -256.68 -142.58
N ALA A 5 43.57 -255.51 -143.22
CA ALA A 5 43.52 -254.13 -142.66
C ALA A 5 42.21 -253.71 -141.95
N SER A 6 41.20 -254.55 -141.98
CA SER A 6 39.80 -254.18 -141.81
C SER A 6 39.14 -254.86 -140.62
N GLN A 7 39.84 -255.08 -139.51
CA GLN A 7 39.22 -255.64 -138.30
C GLN A 7 39.60 -254.91 -137.00
N ASN A 8 39.84 -253.61 -137.03
CA ASN A 8 38.76 -252.59 -136.94
C ASN A 8 38.75 -251.90 -135.58
N GLN A 9 39.44 -250.76 -135.56
CA GLN A 9 38.88 -249.41 -135.37
C GLN A 9 37.99 -249.06 -134.15
N VAL A 10 37.27 -249.99 -133.51
CA VAL A 10 36.12 -249.60 -132.67
C VAL A 10 36.45 -249.05 -131.26
N PRO A 11 37.48 -249.53 -130.50
CA PRO A 11 37.63 -249.09 -129.10
C PRO A 11 38.22 -247.68 -128.92
N PHE A 12 39.20 -247.28 -129.73
CA PHE A 12 39.87 -245.97 -129.55
C PHE A 12 38.92 -244.79 -129.83
N MET A 13 38.04 -244.91 -130.83
CA MET A 13 37.08 -243.85 -131.15
C MET A 13 35.98 -243.68 -130.10
N ARG A 14 35.68 -244.71 -129.28
CA ARG A 14 34.72 -244.56 -128.18
C ARG A 14 35.22 -243.66 -127.06
N ARG A 15 36.53 -243.67 -126.76
CA ARG A 15 37.09 -242.77 -125.74
C ARG A 15 36.98 -241.30 -126.14
N GLN A 16 37.23 -240.98 -127.41
CA GLN A 16 37.10 -239.61 -127.88
C GLN A 16 35.64 -239.10 -127.85
N LEU A 17 34.65 -239.98 -127.99
CA LEU A 17 33.23 -239.60 -127.91
C LEU A 17 32.76 -239.31 -126.45
N GLU A 18 33.28 -240.05 -125.47
CA GLU A 18 32.98 -239.79 -124.05
C GLU A 18 33.59 -238.48 -123.54
N GLU A 19 34.77 -238.12 -124.04
CA GLU A 19 35.43 -236.87 -123.64
C GLU A 19 34.71 -235.65 -124.22
N ALA A 20 34.29 -235.73 -125.49
CA ALA A 20 33.49 -234.66 -126.12
C ALA A 20 32.12 -234.47 -125.46
N SER A 21 31.46 -235.55 -125.01
CA SER A 21 30.15 -235.44 -124.37
C SER A 21 30.21 -234.83 -122.96
N ARG A 22 31.31 -234.98 -122.22
CA ARG A 22 31.50 -234.27 -120.94
C ARG A 22 31.71 -232.76 -121.11
N GLN A 23 32.43 -232.32 -122.15
CA GLN A 23 32.64 -230.89 -122.37
C GLN A 23 31.35 -230.13 -122.72
N VAL A 24 30.38 -230.79 -123.37
CA VAL A 24 29.07 -230.17 -123.67
C VAL A 24 28.19 -230.03 -122.43
N ALA A 25 28.30 -230.95 -121.45
CA ALA A 25 27.55 -230.83 -120.20
C ALA A 25 28.03 -229.63 -119.35
N ALA A 26 29.35 -229.41 -119.27
CA ALA A 26 29.92 -228.30 -118.49
C ALA A 26 29.48 -226.92 -119.00
N LEU A 27 29.46 -226.74 -120.32
CA LEU A 27 29.07 -225.46 -120.92
C LEU A 27 27.57 -225.15 -120.81
N LYS A 28 26.71 -226.17 -120.58
CA LYS A 28 25.27 -225.95 -120.33
C LYS A 28 24.98 -225.46 -118.92
N ASP A 29 25.73 -225.90 -117.93
CA ASP A 29 25.53 -225.43 -116.55
C ASP A 29 26.03 -223.99 -116.35
N GLU A 30 27.07 -223.59 -117.08
CA GLU A 30 27.61 -222.23 -116.98
C GLU A 30 26.66 -221.18 -117.58
N LYS A 31 25.93 -221.52 -118.65
CA LYS A 31 24.88 -220.65 -119.20
C LYS A 31 23.70 -220.45 -118.24
N LYS A 32 23.38 -221.46 -117.41
CA LYS A 32 22.27 -221.36 -116.45
C LYS A 32 22.59 -220.42 -115.30
N LYS A 33 23.85 -220.35 -114.86
CA LYS A 33 24.28 -219.44 -113.79
C LYS A 33 24.30 -217.98 -114.23
N GLN A 34 24.65 -217.68 -115.48
CA GLN A 34 24.70 -216.29 -115.96
C GLN A 34 23.31 -215.67 -116.17
N LEU A 35 22.29 -216.48 -116.45
CA LEU A 35 20.91 -215.98 -116.57
C LEU A 35 20.29 -215.61 -115.22
N ALA A 36 20.65 -216.30 -114.14
CA ALA A 36 20.17 -215.96 -112.79
C ALA A 36 20.73 -214.60 -112.31
N ALA A 37 21.99 -214.28 -112.64
CA ALA A 37 22.61 -213.02 -112.20
C ALA A 37 21.99 -211.77 -112.85
N VAL A 38 21.36 -211.89 -114.02
CA VAL A 38 20.74 -210.75 -114.72
C VAL A 38 19.34 -210.43 -114.16
N GLU A 39 18.64 -211.39 -113.58
CA GLU A 39 17.34 -211.15 -112.95
C GLU A 39 17.46 -210.47 -111.57
N ASP A 40 18.53 -210.74 -110.82
CA ASP A 40 18.73 -210.10 -109.51
C ASP A 40 19.12 -208.61 -109.65
N LEU A 41 19.92 -208.25 -110.64
CA LEU A 41 20.27 -206.85 -110.92
C LEU A 41 19.08 -205.99 -111.35
N LYS A 42 18.05 -206.58 -111.98
CA LYS A 42 16.82 -205.84 -112.32
C LYS A 42 15.95 -205.54 -111.10
N ARG A 43 15.97 -206.40 -110.08
CA ARG A 43 15.24 -206.15 -108.82
C ARG A 43 15.89 -205.05 -107.98
N GLU A 44 17.20 -204.87 -108.06
CA GLU A 44 17.89 -203.80 -107.30
C GLU A 44 17.63 -202.40 -107.89
N VAL A 45 17.46 -202.28 -109.20
CA VAL A 45 17.16 -200.98 -109.85
C VAL A 45 15.74 -200.48 -109.52
N ASP A 46 14.76 -201.37 -109.47
CA ASP A 46 13.37 -200.99 -109.13
C ASP A 46 13.20 -200.58 -107.66
N ILE A 47 14.04 -201.11 -106.75
CA ILE A 47 14.04 -200.69 -105.34
C ILE A 47 14.62 -199.28 -105.18
N PHE A 48 15.64 -198.93 -105.96
CA PHE A 48 16.28 -197.62 -105.88
C PHE A 48 15.39 -196.47 -106.37
N ILE A 49 14.60 -196.70 -107.41
CA ILE A 49 13.66 -195.70 -107.94
C ILE A 49 12.56 -195.37 -106.92
N ASN A 50 12.10 -196.36 -106.15
CA ASN A 50 11.06 -196.17 -105.14
C ASN A 50 11.56 -195.42 -103.89
N GLN A 51 12.85 -195.52 -103.55
CA GLN A 51 13.45 -194.76 -102.45
C GLN A 51 13.67 -193.29 -102.81
N PHE A 52 14.00 -192.98 -104.06
CA PHE A 52 14.23 -191.60 -104.51
C PHE A 52 12.93 -190.76 -104.48
N LEU A 53 11.82 -191.33 -104.96
CA LEU A 53 10.52 -190.62 -104.99
C LEU A 53 9.94 -190.33 -103.58
N LYS A 54 10.31 -191.12 -102.56
CA LYS A 54 9.93 -190.85 -101.16
C LYS A 54 10.75 -189.75 -100.50
N GLN A 55 11.97 -189.47 -100.96
CA GLN A 55 12.77 -188.37 -100.42
C GLN A 55 12.34 -187.02 -100.99
N GLU A 56 11.91 -186.98 -102.25
CA GLU A 56 11.44 -185.74 -102.88
C GLU A 56 10.12 -185.21 -102.26
N SER A 57 9.25 -186.09 -101.77
CA SER A 57 8.01 -185.65 -101.08
C SER A 57 8.29 -185.02 -99.70
N VAL A 58 9.28 -185.53 -98.97
CA VAL A 58 9.65 -184.99 -97.63
C VAL A 58 10.38 -183.65 -97.76
N GLU A 59 11.14 -183.44 -98.83
CA GLU A 59 11.85 -182.18 -99.07
C GLU A 59 10.88 -181.02 -99.35
N LYS A 60 9.80 -181.26 -100.10
CA LYS A 60 8.75 -180.26 -100.36
C LYS A 60 8.00 -179.85 -99.09
N GLU A 61 7.61 -180.81 -98.24
CA GLU A 61 6.93 -180.49 -96.97
C GLU A 61 7.78 -179.62 -96.04
N LYS A 62 9.09 -179.89 -95.95
CA LYS A 62 9.98 -179.07 -95.12
C LYS A 62 10.24 -177.68 -95.69
N GLN A 63 10.25 -177.53 -97.01
CA GLN A 63 10.42 -176.24 -97.67
C GLN A 63 9.20 -175.32 -97.45
N GLU A 64 7.99 -175.90 -97.45
CA GLU A 64 6.74 -175.18 -97.16
C GLU A 64 6.68 -174.72 -95.68
N TRP A 65 7.07 -175.59 -94.74
CA TRP A 65 7.11 -175.27 -93.30
C TRP A 65 8.09 -174.15 -92.96
N LEU A 66 9.27 -174.12 -93.61
CA LEU A 66 10.27 -173.07 -93.43
C LEU A 66 9.76 -171.72 -93.94
N ARG A 67 8.91 -171.72 -94.97
CA ARG A 67 8.32 -170.51 -95.54
C ARG A 67 7.29 -169.88 -94.60
N GLN A 68 6.46 -170.70 -93.93
CA GLN A 68 5.51 -170.24 -92.91
C GLN A 68 6.24 -169.60 -91.72
N LEU A 69 7.31 -170.22 -91.23
CA LEU A 69 8.11 -169.68 -90.12
C LEU A 69 8.71 -168.29 -90.42
N PHE A 70 9.13 -168.04 -91.67
CA PHE A 70 9.61 -166.71 -92.06
C PHE A 70 8.51 -165.66 -92.14
N GLU A 71 7.29 -166.05 -92.52
CA GLU A 71 6.13 -165.16 -92.49
C GLU A 71 5.73 -164.83 -91.04
N ASP A 72 5.73 -165.83 -90.15
CA ASP A 72 5.44 -165.63 -88.72
C ASP A 72 6.47 -164.73 -88.02
N ILE A 73 7.77 -164.91 -88.32
CA ILE A 73 8.83 -164.04 -87.77
C ILE A 73 8.65 -162.60 -88.26
N LYS A 74 8.33 -162.39 -89.54
CA LYS A 74 8.05 -161.04 -90.07
C LYS A 74 6.85 -160.39 -89.38
N ALA A 75 5.76 -161.13 -89.19
CA ALA A 75 4.57 -160.61 -88.52
C ALA A 75 4.89 -160.19 -87.06
N LEU A 76 5.64 -161.01 -86.33
CA LEU A 76 6.06 -160.70 -84.96
C LEU A 76 7.05 -159.52 -84.88
N GLU A 77 7.94 -159.36 -85.86
CA GLU A 77 8.82 -158.20 -85.95
C GLU A 77 8.04 -156.91 -86.21
N GLU A 78 7.01 -156.95 -87.07
CA GLU A 78 6.11 -155.81 -87.31
C GLU A 78 5.30 -155.46 -86.05
N GLU A 79 4.71 -156.44 -85.36
CA GLU A 79 3.99 -156.22 -84.09
C GLU A 79 4.90 -155.63 -82.99
N LEU A 80 6.16 -156.07 -82.90
CA LEU A 80 7.12 -155.53 -81.94
C LEU A 80 7.44 -154.05 -82.23
N VAL A 81 7.57 -153.69 -83.50
CA VAL A 81 7.80 -152.30 -83.92
C VAL A 81 6.60 -151.43 -83.60
N GLU A 82 5.37 -151.89 -83.87
CA GLU A 82 4.14 -151.18 -83.51
C GLU A 82 4.02 -150.96 -82.00
N ALA A 83 4.21 -152.02 -81.19
CA ALA A 83 4.18 -151.92 -79.73
C ALA A 83 5.23 -150.95 -79.18
N TYR A 84 6.44 -150.94 -79.77
CA TYR A 84 7.50 -150.00 -79.38
C TYR A 84 7.14 -148.55 -79.72
N GLN A 85 6.50 -148.31 -80.87
CA GLN A 85 6.01 -146.98 -81.26
C GLN A 85 4.89 -146.51 -80.32
N GLU A 86 3.96 -147.39 -79.94
CA GLU A 86 2.90 -147.08 -78.98
C GLU A 86 3.46 -146.78 -77.58
N GLU A 87 4.42 -147.56 -77.10
CA GLU A 87 5.10 -147.30 -75.82
C GLU A 87 5.78 -145.92 -75.82
N GLN A 88 6.49 -145.57 -76.90
CA GLN A 88 7.08 -144.23 -77.05
C GLN A 88 6.02 -143.13 -77.07
N ALA A 89 4.89 -143.34 -77.75
CA ALA A 89 3.80 -142.38 -77.80
C ALA A 89 3.20 -142.17 -76.40
N GLN A 90 2.90 -143.25 -75.67
CA GLN A 90 2.37 -143.18 -74.32
C GLN A 90 3.36 -142.54 -73.34
N ARG A 91 4.66 -142.85 -73.41
CA ARG A 91 5.70 -142.19 -72.60
C ARG A 91 5.75 -140.69 -72.86
N LYS A 92 5.64 -140.25 -74.11
CA LYS A 92 5.55 -138.81 -74.46
C LYS A 92 4.29 -138.18 -73.85
N THR A 93 3.15 -138.86 -73.89
CA THR A 93 1.90 -138.37 -73.30
C THR A 93 1.98 -138.27 -71.77
N VAL A 94 2.54 -139.28 -71.10
CA VAL A 94 2.76 -139.26 -69.65
C VAL A 94 3.72 -138.12 -69.26
N SER A 95 4.80 -137.91 -70.03
CA SER A 95 5.73 -136.80 -69.80
C SER A 95 5.05 -135.43 -69.94
N LYS A 96 4.18 -135.26 -70.94
CA LYS A 96 3.40 -134.01 -71.09
C LYS A 96 2.43 -133.79 -69.93
N LEU A 97 1.62 -134.80 -69.59
CA LEU A 97 0.64 -134.69 -68.52
C LEU A 97 1.28 -134.50 -67.14
N THR A 98 2.44 -135.12 -66.89
CA THR A 98 3.22 -134.88 -65.66
C THR A 98 3.77 -133.46 -65.62
N GLY A 99 4.29 -132.95 -66.74
CA GLY A 99 4.72 -131.55 -66.87
C GLY A 99 3.57 -130.55 -66.65
N GLU A 100 2.39 -130.80 -67.24
CA GLU A 100 1.19 -129.98 -67.04
C GLU A 100 0.70 -130.02 -65.59
N ARG A 101 0.68 -131.20 -64.96
CA ARG A 101 0.32 -131.34 -63.54
C ARG A 101 1.28 -130.56 -62.65
N GLU A 102 2.58 -130.65 -62.90
CA GLU A 102 3.60 -129.91 -62.13
C GLU A 102 3.55 -128.40 -62.39
N ALA A 103 3.22 -127.97 -63.61
CA ALA A 103 3.00 -126.57 -63.93
C ALA A 103 1.77 -126.02 -63.20
N MET A 104 0.65 -126.73 -63.25
CA MET A 104 -0.58 -126.35 -62.55
C MET A 104 -0.42 -126.38 -61.03
N ALA A 105 0.29 -127.36 -60.47
CA ALA A 105 0.58 -127.42 -59.04
C ALA A 105 1.46 -126.24 -58.59
N ARG A 106 2.46 -125.87 -59.38
CA ARG A 106 3.28 -124.67 -59.12
C ARG A 106 2.47 -123.39 -59.21
N GLU A 107 1.60 -123.25 -60.21
CA GLU A 107 0.75 -122.07 -60.36
C GLU A 107 -0.26 -121.98 -59.21
N ALA A 108 -0.91 -123.08 -58.82
CA ALA A 108 -1.80 -123.11 -57.65
C ALA A 108 -1.06 -122.75 -56.35
N ALA A 109 0.15 -123.27 -56.13
CA ALA A 109 0.97 -122.91 -54.98
C ALA A 109 1.34 -121.42 -54.97
N LYS A 110 1.68 -120.86 -56.14
CA LYS A 110 1.97 -119.42 -56.31
C LYS A 110 0.74 -118.57 -56.00
N GLN A 111 -0.44 -118.95 -56.50
CA GLN A 111 -1.69 -118.22 -56.23
C GLN A 111 -2.09 -118.30 -54.75
N VAL A 112 -1.89 -119.46 -54.10
CA VAL A 112 -2.12 -119.61 -52.65
C VAL A 112 -1.15 -118.75 -51.84
N ALA A 113 0.13 -118.71 -52.21
CA ALA A 113 1.12 -117.85 -51.57
C ALA A 113 0.76 -116.36 -51.73
N ALA A 114 0.39 -115.92 -52.95
CA ALA A 114 -0.04 -114.56 -53.22
C ALA A 114 -1.33 -114.19 -52.45
N ALA A 115 -2.30 -115.10 -52.33
CA ALA A 115 -3.51 -114.88 -51.54
C ALA A 115 -3.20 -114.76 -50.03
N ARG A 116 -2.23 -115.52 -49.51
CA ARG A 116 -1.77 -115.38 -48.12
C ARG A 116 -1.08 -114.04 -47.89
N GLU A 117 -0.16 -113.65 -48.78
CA GLU A 117 0.55 -112.37 -48.71
C GLU A 117 -0.42 -111.18 -48.75
N THR A 118 -1.36 -111.17 -49.71
CA THR A 118 -2.39 -110.11 -49.80
C THR A 118 -3.30 -110.08 -48.57
N HIS A 119 -3.61 -111.22 -47.95
CA HIS A 119 -4.38 -111.28 -46.71
C HIS A 119 -3.59 -110.76 -45.50
N GLU A 120 -2.29 -111.06 -45.41
CA GLU A 120 -1.40 -110.50 -44.40
C GLU A 120 -1.24 -108.99 -44.56
N GLU A 121 -1.08 -108.50 -45.79
CA GLU A 121 -1.07 -107.06 -46.10
C GLU A 121 -2.40 -106.40 -45.71
N LEU A 122 -3.53 -107.03 -46.00
CA LEU A 122 -4.85 -106.52 -45.63
C LEU A 122 -4.98 -106.39 -44.11
N LYS A 123 -4.53 -107.38 -43.33
CA LYS A 123 -4.47 -107.29 -41.86
C LYS A 123 -3.61 -106.12 -41.39
N VAL A 124 -2.44 -105.91 -42.00
CA VAL A 124 -1.57 -104.77 -41.66
C VAL A 124 -2.28 -103.45 -41.98
N ARG A 125 -2.97 -103.35 -43.12
CA ARG A 125 -3.74 -102.15 -43.49
C ARG A 125 -4.92 -101.91 -42.55
N GLU A 126 -5.63 -102.94 -42.12
CA GLU A 126 -6.71 -102.84 -41.12
C GLU A 126 -6.19 -102.31 -39.78
N LEU A 127 -5.04 -102.81 -39.31
CA LEU A 127 -4.39 -102.28 -38.11
C LEU A 127 -4.01 -100.79 -38.26
N VAL A 128 -3.46 -100.39 -39.41
CA VAL A 128 -3.15 -98.98 -39.69
C VAL A 128 -4.42 -98.12 -39.70
N ILE A 129 -5.52 -98.61 -40.27
CA ILE A 129 -6.81 -97.89 -40.26
C ILE A 129 -7.29 -97.70 -38.82
N ILE A 130 -7.21 -98.72 -37.97
CA ILE A 130 -7.59 -98.64 -36.55
C ILE A 130 -6.74 -97.58 -35.84
N ASP A 131 -5.42 -97.59 -36.03
CA ASP A 131 -4.51 -96.63 -35.41
C ASP A 131 -4.76 -95.19 -35.89
N LEU A 132 -4.99 -94.99 -37.19
CA LEU A 132 -5.33 -93.67 -37.73
C LEU A 132 -6.69 -93.19 -37.24
N THR A 133 -7.67 -94.10 -37.09
CA THR A 133 -9.00 -93.76 -36.55
C THR A 133 -8.90 -93.35 -35.08
N LYS A 134 -8.08 -94.05 -34.28
CA LYS A 134 -7.78 -93.66 -32.89
C LYS A 134 -7.11 -92.29 -32.84
N LYS A 135 -6.07 -92.05 -33.65
CA LYS A 135 -5.41 -90.74 -33.75
C LYS A 135 -6.36 -89.63 -34.18
N HIS A 136 -7.30 -89.90 -35.09
CA HIS A 136 -8.32 -88.94 -35.48
C HIS A 136 -9.29 -88.63 -34.33
N ALA A 137 -9.73 -89.65 -33.59
CA ALA A 137 -10.56 -89.46 -32.42
C ALA A 137 -9.84 -88.65 -31.32
N GLU A 138 -8.57 -88.96 -31.03
CA GLU A 138 -7.72 -88.26 -30.06
C GLU A 138 -7.45 -86.80 -30.47
N THR A 139 -7.17 -86.55 -31.74
CA THR A 139 -7.00 -85.17 -32.23
C THR A 139 -8.33 -84.41 -32.20
N GLY A 140 -9.46 -85.07 -32.46
CA GLY A 140 -10.79 -84.51 -32.34
C GLY A 140 -11.23 -84.22 -30.90
N THR A 141 -10.84 -85.04 -29.91
CA THR A 141 -11.04 -84.71 -28.48
C THR A 141 -10.17 -83.53 -28.09
N ARG A 142 -8.89 -83.54 -28.47
CA ARG A 142 -7.94 -82.46 -28.16
C ARG A 142 -8.34 -81.12 -28.77
N LEU A 143 -8.87 -81.11 -29.99
CA LEU A 143 -9.39 -79.90 -30.62
C LEU A 143 -10.59 -79.34 -29.84
N ARG A 144 -11.50 -80.20 -29.38
CA ARG A 144 -12.64 -79.79 -28.55
C ARG A 144 -12.20 -79.23 -27.20
N GLU A 145 -11.19 -79.83 -26.57
CA GLU A 145 -10.59 -79.31 -25.34
C GLU A 145 -9.97 -77.93 -25.56
N PHE A 146 -9.19 -77.75 -26.64
CA PHE A 146 -8.63 -76.44 -26.97
C PHE A 146 -9.69 -75.40 -27.33
N SER A 147 -10.77 -75.79 -28.01
CA SER A 147 -11.91 -74.89 -28.27
C SER A 147 -12.53 -74.39 -26.97
N LYS A 148 -12.76 -75.30 -26.00
CA LYS A 148 -13.30 -74.92 -24.68
C LYS A 148 -12.34 -73.99 -23.92
N LEU A 149 -11.04 -74.30 -23.93
CA LEU A 149 -10.02 -73.44 -23.31
C LEU A 149 -9.99 -72.05 -23.95
N TYR A 150 -10.09 -71.99 -25.29
CA TYR A 150 -10.16 -70.73 -26.01
C TYR A 150 -11.40 -69.92 -25.61
N ASP A 151 -12.56 -70.55 -25.50
CA ASP A 151 -13.79 -69.87 -25.08
C ASP A 151 -13.67 -69.30 -23.65
N VAL A 152 -13.05 -70.04 -22.73
CA VAL A 152 -12.75 -69.55 -21.36
C VAL A 152 -11.81 -68.35 -21.40
N VAL A 153 -10.69 -68.46 -22.12
CA VAL A 153 -9.72 -67.36 -22.25
C VAL A 153 -10.35 -66.14 -22.92
N LYS A 154 -11.22 -66.33 -23.90
CA LYS A 154 -11.98 -65.25 -24.56
C LYS A 154 -12.95 -64.60 -23.58
N ALA A 155 -13.65 -65.37 -22.75
CA ALA A 155 -14.53 -64.84 -21.71
C ALA A 155 -13.75 -64.04 -20.66
N ASP A 156 -12.60 -64.55 -20.21
CA ASP A 156 -11.71 -63.88 -19.27
C ASP A 156 -11.12 -62.59 -19.86
N ARG A 157 -10.64 -62.63 -21.12
CA ARG A 157 -10.20 -61.43 -21.84
C ARG A 157 -11.31 -60.36 -21.86
N ASN A 158 -12.53 -60.74 -22.23
CA ASN A 158 -13.66 -59.81 -22.27
C ASN A 158 -13.98 -59.24 -20.88
N LYS A 159 -13.93 -60.07 -19.83
CA LYS A 159 -14.08 -59.64 -18.43
C LYS A 159 -13.01 -58.62 -18.04
N TYR A 160 -11.75 -58.87 -18.36
CA TYR A 160 -10.66 -57.93 -18.06
C TYR A 160 -10.78 -56.63 -18.86
N VAL A 161 -11.18 -56.69 -20.14
CA VAL A 161 -11.44 -55.48 -20.93
C VAL A 161 -12.54 -54.63 -20.29
N ASN A 162 -13.64 -55.25 -19.86
CA ASN A 162 -14.72 -54.54 -19.18
C ASN A 162 -14.26 -53.94 -17.84
N GLN A 163 -13.45 -54.67 -17.07
CA GLN A 163 -12.86 -54.15 -15.82
C GLN A 163 -11.90 -52.99 -16.07
N ILE A 164 -11.05 -53.08 -17.09
CA ILE A 164 -10.14 -52.00 -17.49
C ILE A 164 -10.96 -50.77 -17.88
N GLN A 165 -12.00 -50.92 -18.70
CA GLN A 165 -12.87 -49.81 -19.10
C GLN A 165 -13.57 -49.16 -17.90
N ALA A 166 -14.14 -49.97 -17.00
CA ALA A 166 -14.77 -49.47 -15.78
C ALA A 166 -13.76 -48.74 -14.87
N SER A 167 -12.55 -49.27 -14.72
CA SER A 167 -11.48 -48.62 -13.94
C SER A 167 -10.99 -47.33 -14.58
N ALA A 168 -10.90 -47.28 -15.90
CA ALA A 168 -10.49 -46.08 -16.64
C ALA A 168 -11.55 -44.99 -16.54
N GLN A 169 -12.84 -45.35 -16.63
CA GLN A 169 -13.95 -44.43 -16.39
C GLN A 169 -13.93 -43.90 -14.95
N ALA A 170 -13.81 -44.77 -13.95
CA ALA A 170 -13.73 -44.35 -12.54
C ALA A 170 -12.53 -43.43 -12.29
N LEU A 171 -11.38 -43.68 -12.93
CA LEU A 171 -10.20 -42.83 -12.85
C LEU A 171 -10.42 -41.46 -13.51
N ALA A 172 -11.15 -41.39 -14.62
CA ALA A 172 -11.53 -40.13 -15.25
C ALA A 172 -12.47 -39.31 -14.35
N GLU A 173 -13.51 -39.94 -13.80
CA GLU A 173 -14.45 -39.30 -12.87
C GLU A 173 -13.73 -38.78 -11.61
N MET A 174 -12.77 -39.55 -11.06
CA MET A 174 -11.99 -39.10 -9.91
C MET A 174 -11.05 -37.94 -10.26
N LYS A 175 -10.46 -37.92 -11.47
CA LYS A 175 -9.66 -36.79 -11.94
C LYS A 175 -10.50 -35.52 -12.08
N GLU A 176 -11.73 -35.62 -12.59
CA GLU A 176 -12.65 -34.49 -12.65
C GLU A 176 -13.04 -33.99 -11.26
N LYS A 177 -13.35 -34.90 -10.33
CA LYS A 177 -13.59 -34.54 -8.92
C LYS A 177 -12.41 -33.80 -8.28
N ILE A 178 -11.18 -34.28 -8.53
CA ILE A 178 -9.97 -33.60 -8.05
C ILE A 178 -9.87 -32.18 -8.63
N LYS A 179 -10.13 -31.98 -9.92
CA LYS A 179 -10.13 -30.64 -10.53
C LYS A 179 -11.19 -29.72 -9.92
N ILE A 180 -12.40 -30.23 -9.68
CA ILE A 180 -13.48 -29.45 -9.04
C ILE A 180 -13.06 -29.03 -7.63
N LEU A 181 -12.54 -29.96 -6.84
CA LEU A 181 -12.07 -29.67 -5.48
C LEU A 181 -10.87 -28.71 -5.48
N GLN A 182 -9.97 -28.80 -6.44
CA GLN A 182 -8.86 -27.84 -6.60
C GLN A 182 -9.39 -26.43 -6.87
N ASN A 183 -10.35 -26.30 -7.79
CA ASN A 183 -11.00 -25.01 -8.06
C ASN A 183 -11.72 -24.47 -6.81
N GLU A 184 -12.40 -25.34 -6.05
CA GLU A 184 -13.06 -24.96 -4.80
C GLU A 184 -12.06 -24.46 -3.75
N VAL A 185 -10.91 -25.14 -3.61
CA VAL A 185 -9.81 -24.69 -2.73
C VAL A 185 -9.28 -23.33 -3.16
N GLU A 186 -9.12 -23.08 -4.46
CA GLU A 186 -8.68 -21.77 -4.97
C GLU A 186 -9.71 -20.67 -4.71
N ILE A 187 -11.01 -20.95 -4.91
CA ILE A 187 -12.10 -20.02 -4.60
C ILE A 187 -12.09 -19.68 -3.11
N LEU A 188 -12.06 -20.69 -2.24
CA LEU A 188 -12.02 -20.50 -0.78
C LEU A 188 -10.77 -19.75 -0.34
N ARG A 189 -9.62 -20.00 -0.96
CA ARG A 189 -8.38 -19.26 -0.68
C ARG A 189 -8.51 -17.79 -1.07
N ASN A 190 -9.08 -17.49 -2.23
CA ASN A 190 -9.32 -16.12 -2.67
C ASN A 190 -10.34 -15.41 -1.76
N GLU A 191 -11.39 -16.11 -1.33
CA GLU A 191 -12.37 -15.58 -0.37
C GLU A 191 -11.73 -15.31 0.99
N SER A 192 -10.88 -16.21 1.50
CA SER A 192 -10.11 -16.00 2.74
C SER A 192 -9.24 -14.75 2.64
N VAL A 193 -8.47 -14.61 1.56
CA VAL A 193 -7.60 -13.44 1.35
C VAL A 193 -8.42 -12.14 1.24
N ALA A 194 -9.59 -12.18 0.59
CA ALA A 194 -10.49 -11.03 0.53
C ALA A 194 -11.04 -10.65 1.91
N LYS A 195 -11.46 -11.65 2.72
CA LYS A 195 -11.90 -11.43 4.11
C LYS A 195 -10.78 -10.91 4.99
N ASP A 196 -9.56 -11.42 4.86
CA ASP A 196 -8.39 -10.93 5.61
C ASP A 196 -8.07 -9.47 5.28
N LYS A 197 -8.15 -9.09 3.99
CA LYS A 197 -8.00 -7.69 3.58
C LYS A 197 -9.11 -6.80 4.15
N ALA A 198 -10.36 -7.24 4.10
CA ALA A 198 -11.49 -6.51 4.68
C ALA A 198 -11.32 -6.33 6.20
N LEU A 199 -10.97 -7.40 6.91
CA LEU A 199 -10.69 -7.35 8.35
C LEU A 199 -9.52 -6.43 8.70
N SER A 200 -8.45 -6.45 7.91
CA SER A 200 -7.33 -5.52 8.10
C SER A 200 -7.73 -4.07 7.91
N LYS A 201 -8.63 -3.78 6.95
CA LYS A 201 -9.17 -2.44 6.73
C LYS A 201 -10.02 -1.99 7.91
N GLU A 202 -10.95 -2.82 8.37
CA GLU A 202 -11.79 -2.54 9.54
C GLU A 202 -10.94 -2.31 10.81
N ARG A 203 -9.89 -3.11 11.02
CA ARG A 203 -8.95 -2.91 12.14
C ARG A 203 -8.24 -1.57 12.07
N LEU A 204 -7.82 -1.15 10.88
CA LEU A 204 -7.18 0.16 10.67
C LEU A 204 -8.18 1.30 10.93
N GLU A 205 -9.40 1.20 10.40
CA GLU A 205 -10.46 2.19 10.62
C GLU A 205 -10.86 2.30 12.09
N HIS A 206 -10.96 1.17 12.80
CA HIS A 206 -11.18 1.15 14.24
C HIS A 206 -10.02 1.81 15.00
N SER A 207 -8.76 1.51 14.65
CA SER A 207 -7.57 2.13 15.26
C SER A 207 -7.53 3.63 15.04
N ASN A 208 -7.86 4.09 13.83
CA ASN A 208 -7.94 5.51 13.49
C ASN A 208 -9.07 6.20 14.27
N SER A 209 -10.24 5.56 14.34
CA SER A 209 -11.39 6.08 15.12
C SER A 209 -11.08 6.16 16.61
N PHE A 210 -10.40 5.15 17.16
CA PHE A 210 -9.94 5.16 18.54
C PHE A 210 -8.96 6.31 18.81
N SER A 211 -7.97 6.50 17.93
CA SER A 211 -7.01 7.60 18.02
C SER A 211 -7.67 8.97 17.91
N ALA A 212 -8.69 9.11 17.05
CA ALA A 212 -9.50 10.31 16.93
C ALA A 212 -10.33 10.58 18.20
N CYS A 213 -10.93 9.55 18.80
CA CYS A 213 -11.62 9.66 20.08
C CYS A 213 -10.70 10.12 21.20
N ASP A 214 -9.48 9.57 21.29
CA ASP A 214 -8.50 9.99 22.30
C ASP A 214 -8.01 11.42 22.07
N ALA A 215 -7.81 11.83 20.82
CA ALA A 215 -7.50 13.22 20.47
C ALA A 215 -8.62 14.17 20.88
N LEU A 216 -9.88 13.83 20.58
CA LEU A 216 -11.06 14.62 21.00
C LEU A 216 -11.20 14.68 22.52
N ARG A 217 -10.92 13.59 23.25
CA ARG A 217 -10.87 13.61 24.72
C ARG A 217 -9.79 14.53 25.26
N ALA A 218 -8.61 14.55 24.63
CA ALA A 218 -7.53 15.46 25.01
C ALA A 218 -7.91 16.92 24.76
N GLU A 219 -8.53 17.23 23.62
CA GLU A 219 -9.07 18.57 23.33
C GLU A 219 -10.17 18.97 24.31
N GLN A 220 -11.12 18.07 24.60
CA GLN A 220 -12.17 18.31 25.59
C GLN A 220 -11.57 18.64 26.96
N ASN A 221 -10.57 17.88 27.42
CA ASN A 221 -9.89 18.15 28.69
C ASN A 221 -9.17 19.50 28.67
N LYS A 222 -8.55 19.89 27.54
CA LYS A 222 -7.91 21.20 27.37
C LYS A 222 -8.93 22.33 27.44
N HIS A 223 -10.07 22.19 26.78
CA HIS A 223 -11.16 23.17 26.86
C HIS A 223 -11.74 23.27 28.27
N LEU A 224 -11.90 22.14 28.96
CA LEU A 224 -12.42 22.10 30.33
C LEU A 224 -11.45 22.77 31.32
N ALA A 225 -10.15 22.59 31.14
CA ALA A 225 -9.13 23.33 31.90
C ALA A 225 -9.19 24.85 31.64
N ALA A 226 -9.33 25.26 30.38
CA ALA A 226 -9.46 26.68 30.02
C ALA A 226 -10.74 27.32 30.59
N VAL A 227 -11.85 26.57 30.63
CA VAL A 227 -13.09 27.04 31.27
C VAL A 227 -12.87 27.26 32.77
N LYS A 228 -12.25 26.31 33.48
CA LYS A 228 -11.94 26.46 34.91
C LYS A 228 -11.02 27.65 35.18
N GLU A 229 -10.01 27.88 34.35
CA GLU A 229 -9.12 29.04 34.48
C GLU A 229 -9.90 30.36 34.32
N LYS A 230 -10.80 30.43 33.33
CA LYS A 230 -11.67 31.59 33.14
C LYS A 230 -12.66 31.78 34.28
N GLU A 231 -13.24 30.72 34.83
CA GLU A 231 -14.12 30.77 36.00
C GLU A 231 -13.40 31.35 37.21
N VAL A 232 -12.18 30.90 37.48
CA VAL A 232 -11.33 31.47 38.56
C VAL A 232 -11.07 32.95 38.30
N ARG A 233 -10.77 33.34 37.06
CA ARG A 233 -10.56 34.76 36.71
C ARG A 233 -11.82 35.60 36.88
N VAL A 234 -12.99 35.06 36.54
CA VAL A 234 -14.28 35.73 36.78
C VAL A 234 -14.51 35.92 38.28
N GLN A 235 -14.25 34.90 39.11
CA GLN A 235 -14.36 35.02 40.57
C GLN A 235 -13.41 36.08 41.13
N GLN A 236 -12.18 36.16 40.63
CA GLN A 236 -11.22 37.22 41.02
C GLN A 236 -11.74 38.61 40.66
N LEU A 237 -12.27 38.78 39.44
CA LEU A 237 -12.83 40.06 39.00
C LEU A 237 -14.08 40.46 39.80
N VAL A 238 -14.93 39.49 40.16
CA VAL A 238 -16.10 39.75 41.02
C VAL A 238 -15.65 40.25 42.39
N ALA A 239 -14.65 39.61 43.01
CA ALA A 239 -14.09 40.05 44.28
C ALA A 239 -13.46 41.45 44.18
N GLU A 240 -12.79 41.77 43.06
CA GLU A 240 -12.24 43.11 42.82
C GLU A 240 -13.35 44.16 42.67
N ILE A 241 -14.43 43.85 41.95
CA ILE A 241 -15.61 44.71 41.82
C ILE A 241 -16.22 44.99 43.20
N ASP A 242 -16.38 43.97 44.05
CA ASP A 242 -16.94 44.14 45.39
C ASP A 242 -16.05 45.04 46.27
N ASN A 243 -14.73 44.88 46.18
CA ASN A 243 -13.77 45.74 46.89
C ASN A 243 -13.87 47.21 46.42
N LEU A 244 -13.91 47.42 45.10
CA LEU A 244 -14.04 48.75 44.52
C LEU A 244 -15.38 49.40 44.89
N ASN A 245 -16.49 48.64 44.86
CA ASN A 245 -17.79 49.11 45.30
C ASN A 245 -17.79 49.51 46.78
N SER A 246 -17.14 48.73 47.64
CA SER A 246 -16.98 49.07 49.06
C SER A 246 -16.19 50.38 49.25
N LEU A 247 -15.13 50.57 48.47
CA LEU A 247 -14.33 51.80 48.47
C LEU A 247 -15.17 53.01 47.99
N ILE A 248 -15.93 52.87 46.90
CA ILE A 248 -16.83 53.90 46.37
C ILE A 248 -17.84 54.29 47.45
N ASN A 249 -18.54 53.32 48.05
CA ASN A 249 -19.49 53.57 49.13
C ASN A 249 -18.84 54.29 50.33
N GLY A 250 -17.58 53.95 50.65
CA GLY A 250 -16.79 54.62 51.67
C GLY A 250 -16.54 56.10 51.34
N ILE A 251 -16.11 56.39 50.11
CA ILE A 251 -15.84 57.74 49.62
C ILE A 251 -17.14 58.56 49.55
N GLU A 252 -18.24 58.00 49.04
CA GLU A 252 -19.54 58.65 48.99
C GLU A 252 -20.03 59.05 50.38
N LYS A 253 -19.86 58.17 51.37
CA LYS A 253 -20.20 58.47 52.77
C LYS A 253 -19.33 59.60 53.33
N GLN A 254 -18.05 59.66 52.98
CA GLN A 254 -17.16 60.76 53.37
C GLN A 254 -17.56 62.07 52.69
N MET A 255 -17.91 62.03 51.40
CA MET A 255 -18.39 63.18 50.64
C MET A 255 -19.68 63.75 51.25
N LEU A 256 -20.64 62.91 51.61
CA LEU A 256 -21.87 63.33 52.28
C LEU A 256 -21.60 63.97 53.64
N LYS A 257 -20.67 63.41 54.44
CA LYS A 257 -20.25 64.02 55.70
C LYS A 257 -19.61 65.40 55.50
N LEU A 258 -18.77 65.54 54.47
CA LEU A 258 -18.11 66.79 54.15
C LEU A 258 -19.13 67.85 53.71
N LYS A 259 -20.08 67.48 52.84
CA LYS A 259 -21.17 68.36 52.40
C LYS A 259 -21.98 68.88 53.59
N LYS A 260 -22.38 67.99 54.51
CA LYS A 260 -23.12 68.37 55.71
C LYS A 260 -22.32 69.32 56.61
N ARG A 261 -21.01 69.07 56.80
CA ARG A 261 -20.13 69.99 57.56
C ARG A 261 -20.04 71.35 56.90
N TYR A 262 -19.91 71.39 55.58
CA TYR A 262 -19.88 72.64 54.83
C TYR A 262 -21.18 73.43 54.98
N GLU A 263 -22.34 72.77 54.87
CA GLU A 263 -23.66 73.37 55.12
C GLU A 263 -23.73 73.99 56.52
N THR A 264 -23.33 73.27 57.57
CA THR A 264 -23.29 73.80 58.94
C THR A 264 -22.37 75.02 59.08
N VAL A 265 -21.17 74.99 58.49
CA VAL A 265 -20.25 76.14 58.54
C VAL A 265 -20.81 77.35 57.80
N VAL A 266 -21.52 77.14 56.69
CA VAL A 266 -22.20 78.22 55.96
C VAL A 266 -23.34 78.82 56.80
N GLU A 267 -24.13 77.97 57.47
CA GLU A 267 -25.17 78.41 58.40
C GLU A 267 -24.59 79.24 59.56
N GLU A 268 -23.51 78.78 60.18
CA GLU A 268 -22.79 79.51 61.25
C GLU A 268 -22.22 80.84 60.75
N ARG A 269 -21.62 80.86 59.54
CA ARG A 269 -21.15 82.09 58.91
C ARG A 269 -22.28 83.07 58.64
N ASN A 270 -23.42 82.60 58.14
CA ASN A 270 -24.58 83.45 57.87
C ASN A 270 -25.18 83.99 59.17
N TYR A 271 -25.27 83.16 60.20
CA TYR A 271 -25.76 83.56 61.52
C TYR A 271 -24.86 84.61 62.16
N THR A 272 -23.54 84.40 62.15
CA THR A 272 -22.57 85.41 62.63
C THR A 272 -22.60 86.69 61.78
N GLY A 273 -22.81 86.57 60.46
CA GLY A 273 -23.03 87.70 59.58
C GLY A 273 -24.25 88.54 59.98
N ILE A 274 -25.38 87.90 60.31
CA ILE A 274 -26.58 88.59 60.82
C ILE A 274 -26.29 89.25 62.17
N GLN A 275 -25.65 88.56 63.11
CA GLN A 275 -25.31 89.14 64.41
C GLN A 275 -24.40 90.37 64.29
N LEU A 276 -23.46 90.38 63.34
CA LEU A 276 -22.60 91.53 63.08
C LEU A 276 -23.39 92.72 62.55
N ILE A 277 -24.38 92.47 61.67
CA ILE A 277 -25.28 93.52 61.19
C ILE A 277 -26.10 94.07 62.35
N ASP A 278 -26.73 93.22 63.16
CA ASP A 278 -27.52 93.65 64.32
C ASP A 278 -26.68 94.49 65.30
N ARG A 279 -25.44 94.07 65.58
CA ARG A 279 -24.53 94.81 66.47
C ARG A 279 -24.07 96.12 65.86
N ASN A 280 -23.88 96.19 64.55
CA ASN A 280 -23.56 97.43 63.86
C ASN A 280 -24.74 98.41 63.89
N ASP A 281 -25.97 97.92 63.72
CA ASP A 281 -27.19 98.72 63.85
C ASP A 281 -27.37 99.24 65.29
N GLU A 282 -27.13 98.40 66.30
CA GLU A 282 -27.08 98.81 67.71
C GLU A 282 -26.04 99.93 67.93
N LEU A 283 -24.84 99.80 67.35
CA LEU A 283 -23.80 100.82 67.44
C LEU A 283 -24.21 102.12 66.76
N CYS A 284 -24.83 102.07 65.57
CA CYS A 284 -25.36 103.24 64.88
C CYS A 284 -26.38 103.99 65.75
N ILE A 285 -27.33 103.27 66.36
CA ILE A 285 -28.32 103.84 67.28
C ILE A 285 -27.64 104.48 68.49
N LEU A 286 -26.60 103.84 69.05
CA LEU A 286 -25.84 104.40 70.17
C LEU A 286 -25.07 105.67 69.78
N TYR A 287 -24.47 105.73 68.59
CA TYR A 287 -23.81 106.93 68.08
C TYR A 287 -24.80 108.07 67.88
N GLU A 288 -25.97 107.82 67.29
CA GLU A 288 -27.02 108.83 67.15
C GLU A 288 -27.51 109.33 68.51
N LYS A 289 -27.72 108.43 69.47
CA LYS A 289 -28.12 108.79 70.83
C LYS A 289 -27.04 109.61 71.54
N CYS A 290 -25.77 109.25 71.39
CA CYS A 290 -24.64 109.98 71.94
C CYS A 290 -24.56 111.40 71.35
N ASN A 291 -24.69 111.52 70.03
CA ASN A 291 -24.69 112.81 69.35
C ASN A 291 -25.88 113.70 69.77
N MET A 292 -27.07 113.10 69.93
CA MET A 292 -28.24 113.79 70.46
C MET A 292 -27.99 114.29 71.89
N GLN A 293 -27.45 113.43 72.77
CA GLN A 293 -27.10 113.79 74.14
C GLN A 293 -26.03 114.89 74.19
N GLN A 294 -25.01 114.83 73.34
CA GLN A 294 -23.98 115.88 73.25
C GLN A 294 -24.58 117.21 72.80
N THR A 295 -25.53 117.19 71.86
CA THR A 295 -26.26 118.39 71.44
C THR A 295 -27.11 118.96 72.58
N VAL A 296 -27.80 118.11 73.35
CA VAL A 296 -28.58 118.52 74.53
C VAL A 296 -27.67 119.09 75.61
N LEU A 297 -26.53 118.44 75.90
CA LEU A 297 -25.54 118.93 76.86
C LEU A 297 -25.01 120.30 76.45
N ARG A 298 -24.63 120.49 75.18
CA ARG A 298 -24.15 121.78 74.68
C ARG A 298 -25.21 122.88 74.84
N LYS A 299 -26.49 122.59 74.58
CA LYS A 299 -27.60 123.52 74.85
C LYS A 299 -27.74 123.81 76.34
N GLY A 300 -27.63 122.79 77.19
CA GLY A 300 -27.65 122.94 78.65
C GLY A 300 -26.50 123.79 79.18
N GLU A 301 -25.27 123.56 78.70
CA GLU A 301 -24.10 124.37 79.05
C GLU A 301 -24.27 125.84 78.64
N LEU A 302 -24.81 126.10 77.45
CA LEU A 302 -25.12 127.47 77.01
C LEU A 302 -26.13 128.13 77.94
N ALA A 303 -27.23 127.44 78.26
CA ALA A 303 -28.24 127.95 79.17
C ALA A 303 -27.68 128.19 80.60
N ILE A 304 -26.79 127.33 81.09
CA ILE A 304 -26.11 127.53 82.37
C ILE A 304 -25.23 128.78 82.31
N ARG A 305 -24.43 128.96 81.26
CA ARG A 305 -23.60 130.17 81.09
C ARG A 305 -24.43 131.44 81.04
N GLU A 306 -25.56 131.43 80.33
CA GLU A 306 -26.49 132.56 80.31
C GLU A 306 -27.01 132.88 81.72
N ARG A 307 -27.37 131.86 82.51
CA ARG A 307 -27.80 132.07 83.91
C ARG A 307 -26.66 132.52 84.82
N GLU A 308 -25.45 132.02 84.65
CA GLU A 308 -24.27 132.48 85.39
C GLU A 308 -23.94 133.95 85.06
N GLU A 309 -24.10 134.37 83.80
CA GLU A 309 -23.98 135.76 83.39
C GLU A 309 -25.07 136.64 84.02
N GLU A 310 -26.33 136.19 84.01
CA GLU A 310 -27.43 136.88 84.70
C GLU A 310 -27.16 137.03 86.20
N ILE A 311 -26.72 135.96 86.88
CA ILE A 311 -26.35 136.00 88.31
C ILE A 311 -25.21 137.00 88.52
N ARG A 312 -24.16 136.95 87.69
CA ARG A 312 -23.04 137.90 87.78
C ARG A 312 -23.51 139.35 87.61
N MET A 313 -24.44 139.60 86.70
CA MET A 313 -25.03 140.92 86.50
C MET A 313 -25.85 141.37 87.71
N LEU A 314 -26.65 140.47 88.28
CA LEU A 314 -27.41 140.74 89.51
C LEU A 314 -26.49 140.98 90.71
N ASP A 315 -25.41 140.21 90.87
CA ASP A 315 -24.41 140.43 91.92
C ASP A 315 -23.73 141.79 91.79
N LEU A 316 -23.42 142.23 90.55
CA LEU A 316 -22.89 143.56 90.28
C LEU A 316 -23.90 144.66 90.65
N GLN A 317 -25.18 144.45 90.34
CA GLN A 317 -26.26 145.38 90.72
C GLN A 317 -26.43 145.45 92.24
N VAL A 318 -26.38 144.31 92.93
CA VAL A 318 -26.43 144.26 94.40
C VAL A 318 -25.22 144.99 95.00
N ALA A 319 -24.02 144.76 94.46
CA ALA A 319 -22.81 145.46 94.91
C ALA A 319 -22.90 146.98 94.72
N GLU A 320 -23.42 147.46 93.59
CA GLU A 320 -23.62 148.89 93.34
C GLU A 320 -24.68 149.47 94.29
N LEU A 321 -25.81 148.80 94.49
CA LEU A 321 -26.83 149.23 95.47
C LEU A 321 -26.27 149.26 96.90
N CYS A 322 -25.48 148.27 97.31
CA CYS A 322 -24.79 148.27 98.60
C CYS A 322 -23.84 149.48 98.72
N ARG A 323 -23.06 149.77 97.67
CA ARG A 323 -22.19 150.95 97.61
C ARG A 323 -22.99 152.25 97.72
N GLU A 324 -24.10 152.38 97.00
CA GLU A 324 -25.01 153.55 97.07
C GLU A 324 -25.56 153.75 98.49
N ILE A 325 -25.99 152.66 99.15
CA ILE A 325 -26.45 152.68 100.54
C ILE A 325 -25.32 153.13 101.47
N GLU A 326 -24.10 152.59 101.32
CA GLU A 326 -22.95 152.99 102.13
C GLU A 326 -22.59 154.46 101.94
N VAL A 327 -22.55 154.96 100.70
CA VAL A 327 -22.30 156.37 100.40
C VAL A 327 -23.37 157.25 101.05
N THR A 328 -24.64 156.85 100.97
CA THR A 328 -25.76 157.59 101.58
C THR A 328 -25.66 157.58 103.10
N ARG A 329 -25.34 156.43 103.72
CA ARG A 329 -25.07 156.31 105.16
C ARG A 329 -23.90 157.18 105.61
N ARG A 330 -22.83 157.31 104.81
CA ARG A 330 -21.69 158.21 105.10
C ARG A 330 -22.04 159.69 104.98
N LYS A 331 -23.05 160.06 104.18
CA LYS A 331 -23.55 161.44 104.05
C LYS A 331 -24.50 161.84 105.18
N LEU A 332 -25.20 160.86 105.79
CA LEU A 332 -26.20 161.10 106.85
C LEU A 332 -25.69 161.91 108.06
N PRO A 333 -24.48 161.69 108.60
CA PRO A 333 -23.97 162.44 109.76
C PRO A 333 -23.66 163.91 109.45
N LYS A 334 -23.43 164.25 108.18
CA LYS A 334 -23.19 165.65 107.76
C LYS A 334 -24.46 166.49 107.74
N VAL A 335 -25.64 165.87 107.78
CA VAL A 335 -26.93 166.58 107.75
C VAL A 335 -27.11 167.50 108.97
N PRO A 336 -26.95 167.05 110.23
CA PRO A 336 -27.04 167.93 111.39
C PRO A 336 -25.87 168.93 111.50
N GLU A 337 -24.66 168.59 111.01
CA GLU A 337 -23.55 169.54 110.93
C GLU A 337 -23.84 170.68 109.95
N LEU A 338 -24.42 170.37 108.78
CA LEU A 338 -24.86 171.36 107.81
C LEU A 338 -26.00 172.22 108.35
N GLU A 339 -26.89 171.65 109.16
CA GLU A 339 -27.98 172.39 109.80
C GLU A 339 -27.46 173.40 110.84
N GLN A 340 -26.45 173.03 111.64
CA GLN A 340 -25.77 173.96 112.54
C GLN A 340 -24.92 175.00 111.80
N GLN A 341 -24.29 174.62 110.68
CA GLN A 341 -23.57 175.54 109.81
C GLN A 341 -24.51 176.55 109.14
N ILE A 342 -25.72 176.16 108.77
CA ILE A 342 -26.73 177.10 108.24
C ILE A 342 -27.11 178.13 109.30
N MET A 343 -27.33 177.71 110.56
CA MET A 343 -27.67 178.66 111.63
C MET A 343 -26.52 179.62 111.95
N THR A 344 -25.27 179.14 111.94
CA THR A 344 -24.09 180.00 112.15
C THR A 344 -23.79 180.90 110.96
N LEU A 345 -23.94 180.41 109.73
CA LEU A 345 -23.76 181.20 108.51
C LEU A 345 -24.88 182.24 108.33
N GLN A 346 -26.11 182.01 108.81
CA GLN A 346 -27.15 183.04 108.83
C GLN A 346 -26.79 184.20 109.76
N ALA A 347 -26.17 183.93 110.91
CA ALA A 347 -25.66 184.96 111.81
C ALA A 347 -24.45 185.71 111.21
N GLN A 348 -23.52 184.98 110.59
CA GLN A 348 -22.34 185.57 109.93
C GLN A 348 -22.70 186.34 108.65
N LEU A 349 -23.76 185.96 107.93
CA LEU A 349 -24.23 186.70 106.74
C LEU A 349 -24.75 188.09 107.10
N GLU A 350 -25.32 188.27 108.29
CA GLU A 350 -25.74 189.59 108.78
C GLU A 350 -24.53 190.48 109.17
N GLU A 351 -23.44 189.87 109.64
CA GLU A 351 -22.16 190.54 109.92
C GLU A 351 -21.37 190.86 108.64
N GLU A 352 -21.24 189.92 107.72
CA GLU A 352 -20.52 190.06 106.44
C GLU A 352 -21.22 191.01 105.46
N ARG A 353 -22.55 191.20 105.57
CA ARG A 353 -23.24 192.29 104.82
C ARG A 353 -22.80 193.68 105.28
N ARG A 354 -22.33 193.85 106.52
CA ARG A 354 -21.75 195.12 106.99
C ARG A 354 -20.29 195.31 106.51
N LEU A 355 -19.56 194.22 106.31
CA LEU A 355 -18.16 194.20 105.88
C LEU A 355 -17.98 194.27 104.35
N SER A 356 -18.95 193.71 103.59
CA SER A 356 -18.96 193.76 102.12
C SER A 356 -19.15 195.17 101.54
N ASP A 357 -19.71 196.11 102.30
CA ASP A 357 -19.76 197.51 101.89
C ASP A 357 -18.37 198.17 101.99
N GLU A 358 -17.53 197.77 102.96
CA GLU A 358 -16.16 198.29 103.14
C GLU A 358 -15.15 197.70 102.13
N LEU A 359 -15.24 196.41 101.82
CA LEU A 359 -14.28 195.68 100.95
C LEU A 359 -14.50 195.83 99.44
N SER A 360 -15.57 196.51 99.02
CA SER A 360 -15.78 196.91 97.62
C SER A 360 -14.75 197.94 97.11
N GLY A 361 -13.96 198.55 98.02
CA GLY A 361 -12.97 199.56 97.71
C GLY A 361 -11.57 199.06 97.31
N GLU A 362 -11.21 197.79 97.52
CA GLU A 362 -9.80 197.34 97.46
C GLU A 362 -9.47 196.27 96.39
N LEU A 363 -10.38 195.98 95.45
CA LEU A 363 -10.30 194.80 94.55
C LEU A 363 -10.15 195.13 93.04
N GLU A 364 -9.34 196.13 92.67
CA GLU A 364 -8.89 196.31 91.28
C GLU A 364 -7.37 196.04 91.11
N ALA A 365 -7.09 194.87 90.51
CA ALA A 365 -5.99 194.55 89.56
C ALA A 365 -4.73 193.73 90.03
N PRO A 366 -4.09 192.93 89.12
CA PRO A 366 -3.97 191.45 89.25
C PRO A 366 -2.62 190.83 88.72
N GLU A 367 -2.63 189.52 88.34
CA GLU A 367 -1.71 188.71 87.48
C GLU A 367 -0.75 187.73 88.21
N ASN A 368 -0.48 186.47 87.81
CA ASN A 368 -0.48 185.73 86.53
C ASN A 368 -0.40 184.20 86.87
N SER A 369 -1.08 183.20 86.27
CA SER A 369 -1.07 182.58 84.93
C SER A 369 0.06 181.59 84.58
N LYS A 370 -0.35 180.30 84.41
CA LYS A 370 0.16 179.24 83.49
C LYS A 370 1.52 178.57 83.84
N ARG A 371 1.65 177.28 84.23
CA ARG A 371 1.10 175.97 83.77
C ARG A 371 1.81 175.47 82.44
N TRP A 372 2.63 174.38 82.52
CA TRP A 372 2.97 173.18 81.63
C TRP A 372 3.93 173.13 80.34
N ARG A 373 4.68 171.98 80.07
CA ARG A 373 4.83 171.10 78.81
C ARG A 373 5.84 169.83 78.79
N LYS A 374 5.97 169.02 77.67
CA LYS A 374 6.42 167.56 77.42
C LYS A 374 7.14 167.21 76.02
N LEU A 375 7.77 166.01 75.75
CA LEU A 375 8.42 165.45 74.45
C LEU A 375 8.43 163.85 74.21
N GLU A 376 8.85 163.28 73.01
CA GLU A 376 8.48 161.98 72.25
C GLU A 376 9.54 160.84 71.82
N GLY A 377 9.09 159.67 71.20
CA GLY A 377 9.77 158.59 70.32
C GLY A 377 9.00 157.22 69.97
N LYS A 378 9.27 156.41 68.85
CA LYS A 378 8.52 155.18 68.27
C LYS A 378 9.34 154.02 67.53
N ASP A 379 8.74 152.81 67.27
CA ASP A 379 9.22 151.50 66.63
C ASP A 379 8.33 150.93 65.43
N PRO A 380 8.71 149.87 64.62
CA PRO A 380 8.06 149.43 63.34
C PRO A 380 6.99 148.27 63.36
N GLU A 381 6.29 148.02 62.22
CA GLU A 381 4.93 147.39 62.07
C GLU A 381 4.82 145.92 61.51
N PRO A 382 3.71 145.20 61.78
CA PRO A 382 3.51 143.74 61.60
C PRO A 382 3.10 143.21 60.21
N GLU A 383 2.80 144.05 59.22
CA GLU A 383 2.26 143.61 57.92
C GLU A 383 3.28 142.86 57.04
N ASP A 384 4.58 143.18 57.17
CA ASP A 384 5.66 142.56 56.39
C ASP A 384 5.94 141.08 56.77
N LEU A 385 5.54 140.66 57.98
CA LEU A 385 5.70 139.28 58.45
C LEU A 385 4.57 138.35 57.97
N ALA A 386 3.37 138.88 57.74
CA ALA A 386 2.21 138.09 57.30
C ALA A 386 2.33 137.64 55.83
N ALA A 387 2.88 138.48 54.95
CA ALA A 387 3.02 138.18 53.53
C ALA A 387 4.00 137.02 53.23
N LYS A 388 5.00 136.79 54.10
CA LYS A 388 5.97 135.68 53.96
C LYS A 388 5.41 134.32 54.39
N LEU A 389 4.42 134.31 55.28
CA LEU A 389 3.78 133.09 55.78
C LEU A 389 2.87 132.45 54.71
N GLN A 390 2.11 133.27 53.99
CA GLN A 390 1.12 132.82 53.00
C GLN A 390 1.77 132.11 51.78
N VAL A 391 2.91 132.60 51.30
CA VAL A 391 3.64 132.02 50.15
C VAL A 391 4.24 130.64 50.47
N LEU A 392 4.60 130.39 51.74
CA LEU A 392 5.16 129.11 52.17
C LEU A 392 4.08 128.04 52.38
N GLU A 393 2.88 128.43 52.81
CA GLU A 393 1.75 127.51 52.98
C GLU A 393 1.20 126.98 51.66
N GLU A 394 1.08 127.85 50.65
CA GLU A 394 0.58 127.48 49.32
C GLU A 394 1.52 126.46 48.64
N ARG A 395 2.83 126.67 48.76
CA ARG A 395 3.86 125.78 48.22
C ARG A 395 3.92 124.40 48.91
N VAL A 396 3.47 124.30 50.16
CA VAL A 396 3.34 123.03 50.89
C VAL A 396 2.10 122.25 50.45
N ASN A 397 0.99 122.94 50.18
CA ASN A 397 -0.23 122.29 49.71
C ASN A 397 -0.06 121.71 48.30
N ASP A 398 0.56 122.45 47.37
CA ASP A 398 0.88 121.94 46.03
C ASP A 398 1.72 120.65 46.06
N LYS A 399 2.63 120.52 47.04
CA LYS A 399 3.49 119.34 47.19
C LYS A 399 2.77 118.15 47.83
N LYS A 400 1.76 118.40 48.67
CA LYS A 400 0.90 117.34 49.23
C LYS A 400 -0.05 116.79 48.17
N GLU A 401 -0.62 117.64 47.34
CA GLU A 401 -1.53 117.25 46.26
C GLU A 401 -0.80 116.40 45.19
N GLN A 402 0.40 116.81 44.79
CA GLN A 402 1.27 116.03 43.89
C GLN A 402 1.70 114.67 44.46
N LEU A 403 1.72 114.51 45.79
CA LEU A 403 2.07 113.25 46.46
C LEU A 403 0.88 112.29 46.48
N LEU A 404 -0.32 112.82 46.80
CA LEU A 404 -1.59 112.08 46.73
C LEU A 404 -1.88 111.56 45.32
N GLU A 405 -1.67 112.37 44.28
CA GLU A 405 -1.82 111.92 42.88
C GLU A 405 -0.85 110.79 42.54
N LYS A 406 0.40 110.89 43.00
CA LYS A 406 1.42 109.85 42.74
C LYS A 406 1.14 108.56 43.50
N ASP A 407 0.65 108.63 44.74
CA ASP A 407 0.28 107.45 45.52
C ASP A 407 -0.94 106.73 44.91
N LEU A 408 -1.94 107.46 44.41
CA LEU A 408 -3.08 106.88 43.70
C LEU A 408 -2.65 106.15 42.42
N VAL A 409 -1.75 106.75 41.64
CA VAL A 409 -1.16 106.13 40.44
C VAL A 409 -0.33 104.89 40.81
N LEU A 410 0.41 104.92 41.92
CA LEU A 410 1.22 103.79 42.38
C LEU A 410 0.35 102.61 42.83
N GLU A 411 -0.80 102.89 43.45
CA GLU A 411 -1.78 101.89 43.86
C GLU A 411 -2.48 101.25 42.65
N GLU A 412 -2.91 102.05 41.66
CA GLU A 412 -3.48 101.54 40.42
C GLU A 412 -2.47 100.72 39.60
N VAL A 413 -1.23 101.18 39.48
CA VAL A 413 -0.15 100.46 38.78
C VAL A 413 0.22 99.18 39.52
N SER A 414 0.27 99.18 40.85
CA SER A 414 0.54 97.97 41.65
C SER A 414 -0.60 96.96 41.52
N ASN A 415 -1.85 97.41 41.53
CA ASN A 415 -3.01 96.54 41.34
C ASN A 415 -3.04 95.96 39.91
N LEU A 416 -2.73 96.75 38.89
CA LEU A 416 -2.64 96.28 37.50
C LEU A 416 -1.48 95.29 37.33
N ALA A 417 -0.32 95.58 37.91
CA ALA A 417 0.85 94.69 37.89
C ALA A 417 0.59 93.36 38.61
N ASN A 418 -0.11 93.39 39.74
CA ASN A 418 -0.50 92.18 40.47
C ASN A 418 -1.54 91.35 39.71
N ARG A 419 -2.53 91.99 39.08
CA ARG A 419 -3.49 91.30 38.20
C ARG A 419 -2.81 90.67 36.99
N LEU A 420 -1.88 91.38 36.34
CA LEU A 420 -1.09 90.81 35.24
C LEU A 420 -0.20 89.66 35.71
N ARG A 421 0.35 89.73 36.93
CA ARG A 421 1.12 88.63 37.54
C ARG A 421 0.27 87.39 37.83
N THR A 422 -0.92 87.56 38.42
CA THR A 422 -1.83 86.43 38.68
C THR A 422 -2.33 85.83 37.38
N GLN A 423 -2.69 86.65 36.40
CA GLN A 423 -3.11 86.20 35.07
C GLN A 423 -1.98 85.47 34.31
N ALA A 424 -0.72 85.91 34.45
CA ALA A 424 0.44 85.23 33.89
C ALA A 424 0.77 83.89 34.61
N LEU A 425 0.49 83.79 35.92
CA LEU A 425 0.67 82.56 36.68
C LEU A 425 -0.43 81.51 36.36
N GLU A 426 -1.68 81.93 36.25
CA GLU A 426 -2.81 81.08 35.85
C GLU A 426 -2.68 80.57 34.41
N GLY A 427 -2.13 81.39 33.50
CA GLY A 427 -1.79 80.98 32.14
C GLY A 427 -0.66 79.96 32.06
N ARG A 428 0.20 79.86 33.09
CA ARG A 428 1.40 79.01 33.06
C ARG A 428 1.10 77.53 33.26
N GLU A 429 0.11 77.21 34.09
CA GLU A 429 -0.34 75.83 34.31
C GLU A 429 -1.10 75.29 33.09
N SER A 430 -2.01 76.09 32.53
CA SER A 430 -2.74 75.75 31.30
C SER A 430 -1.83 75.64 30.06
N THR A 431 -0.83 76.51 29.92
CA THR A 431 0.16 76.40 28.83
C THR A 431 1.12 75.22 29.02
N LEU A 432 1.49 74.87 30.25
CA LEU A 432 2.27 73.67 30.55
C LEU A 432 1.48 72.39 30.24
N GLU A 433 0.20 72.33 30.61
CA GLU A 433 -0.69 71.23 30.25
C GLU A 433 -0.86 71.11 28.73
N LEU A 434 -1.04 72.23 28.04
CA LEU A 434 -1.13 72.25 26.59
C LEU A 434 0.18 71.74 25.95
N ALA A 435 1.34 72.16 26.45
CA ALA A 435 2.64 71.68 25.99
C ALA A 435 2.84 70.17 26.23
N LYS A 436 2.39 69.64 27.39
CA LYS A 436 2.39 68.20 27.68
C LYS A 436 1.48 67.44 26.71
N ARG A 437 0.24 67.89 26.50
CA ARG A 437 -0.70 67.28 25.54
C ARG A 437 -0.16 67.33 24.12
N VAL A 438 0.48 68.43 23.71
CA VAL A 438 1.13 68.55 22.39
C VAL A 438 2.29 67.56 22.26
N ASN A 439 3.12 67.40 23.28
CA ASN A 439 4.19 66.39 23.28
C ASN A 439 3.64 64.96 23.22
N ASP A 440 2.56 64.66 23.95
CA ASP A 440 1.89 63.36 23.90
C ASP A 440 1.30 63.10 22.51
N PHE A 441 0.66 64.10 21.90
CA PHE A 441 0.18 63.99 20.53
C PHE A 441 1.33 63.81 19.53
N GLN A 442 2.44 64.53 19.67
CA GLN A 442 3.63 64.31 18.83
C GLN A 442 4.21 62.91 19.01
N ALA A 443 4.26 62.37 20.24
CA ALA A 443 4.73 61.02 20.50
C ALA A 443 3.79 59.97 19.88
N ARG A 444 2.47 60.16 20.01
CA ARG A 444 1.46 59.32 19.38
C ARG A 444 1.57 59.36 17.86
N ILE A 445 1.71 60.56 17.27
CA ILE A 445 1.89 60.76 15.83
C ILE A 445 3.16 60.06 15.35
N LYS A 446 4.31 60.23 16.03
CA LYS A 446 5.54 59.51 15.68
C LYS A 446 5.35 57.98 15.76
N GLY A 447 4.59 57.50 16.76
CA GLY A 447 4.26 56.08 16.91
C GLY A 447 3.34 55.54 15.80
N THR A 448 2.32 56.29 15.38
CA THR A 448 1.47 55.93 14.23
C THR A 448 2.23 56.04 12.92
N THR A 449 3.08 57.06 12.72
CA THR A 449 3.92 57.19 11.52
C THR A 449 4.90 56.02 11.38
N ARG A 450 5.53 55.55 12.47
CA ARG A 450 6.38 54.35 12.43
C ARG A 450 5.59 53.10 12.06
N ARG A 451 4.40 52.90 12.65
CA ARG A 451 3.52 51.78 12.28
C ARG A 451 3.08 51.86 10.82
N MET A 452 2.74 53.06 10.34
CA MET A 452 2.39 53.30 8.95
C MET A 452 3.57 52.99 8.01
N MET A 453 4.80 53.42 8.35
CA MET A 453 5.99 53.07 7.59
C MET A 453 6.25 51.56 7.58
N ALA A 454 6.05 50.86 8.70
CA ALA A 454 6.15 49.40 8.76
C ALA A 454 5.12 48.74 7.84
N THR A 455 3.84 49.14 7.92
CA THR A 455 2.79 48.61 7.04
C THR A 455 3.04 48.93 5.56
N VAL A 456 3.60 50.11 5.25
CA VAL A 456 3.98 50.48 3.88
C VAL A 456 5.15 49.61 3.41
N SER A 457 6.13 49.33 4.27
CA SER A 457 7.24 48.43 3.93
C SER A 457 6.80 46.97 3.75
N GLU A 458 5.86 46.48 4.57
CA GLU A 458 5.23 45.18 4.41
C GLU A 458 4.45 45.11 3.09
N LEU A 459 3.64 46.14 2.80
CA LEU A 459 2.91 46.26 1.53
C LEU A 459 3.87 46.27 0.33
N SER A 460 5.00 46.98 0.44
CA SER A 460 6.04 47.04 -0.60
C SER A 460 6.68 45.68 -0.84
N MET A 461 6.94 44.92 0.25
CA MET A 461 7.43 43.55 0.16
C MET A 461 6.41 42.64 -0.53
N TYR A 462 5.13 42.74 -0.14
CA TYR A 462 4.07 41.96 -0.77
C TYR A 462 3.88 42.31 -2.25
N GLN A 463 3.94 43.59 -2.62
CA GLN A 463 3.91 44.03 -4.01
C GLN A 463 5.09 43.46 -4.81
N ALA A 464 6.30 43.48 -4.26
CA ALA A 464 7.47 42.89 -4.91
C ALA A 464 7.33 41.36 -5.08
N THR A 465 6.80 40.66 -4.07
CA THR A 465 6.54 39.21 -4.19
C THR A 465 5.45 38.90 -5.21
N ALA A 466 4.39 39.72 -5.27
CA ALA A 466 3.33 39.59 -6.25
C ALA A 466 3.87 39.80 -7.67
N MET A 467 4.67 40.85 -7.89
CA MET A 467 5.33 41.12 -9.18
C MET A 467 6.24 39.97 -9.62
N LYS A 468 7.02 39.39 -8.69
CA LYS A 468 7.87 38.24 -8.98
C LYS A 468 7.03 37.01 -9.39
N LEU A 469 5.97 36.71 -8.64
CA LEU A 469 5.08 35.59 -8.96
C LEU A 469 4.33 35.79 -10.28
N THR A 470 3.91 37.02 -10.60
CA THR A 470 3.30 37.31 -11.90
C THR A 470 4.30 37.13 -13.04
N GLN A 471 5.56 37.51 -12.85
CA GLN A 471 6.62 37.28 -13.83
C GLN A 471 6.91 35.78 -14.01
N GLU A 472 6.98 35.01 -12.92
CA GLU A 472 7.15 33.54 -12.99
C GLU A 472 5.96 32.86 -13.69
N ASN A 473 4.73 33.30 -13.44
CA ASN A 473 3.56 32.80 -14.15
C ASN A 473 3.61 33.14 -15.63
N GLN A 474 3.94 34.38 -15.99
CA GLN A 474 4.08 34.78 -17.38
C GLN A 474 5.17 33.96 -18.10
N GLN A 475 6.32 33.74 -17.48
CA GLN A 475 7.39 32.89 -18.05
C GLN A 475 6.92 31.45 -18.28
N LYS A 476 6.14 30.89 -17.35
CA LYS A 476 5.57 29.54 -17.49
C LYS A 476 4.48 29.48 -18.56
N GLU A 477 3.64 30.50 -18.67
CA GLU A 477 2.65 30.63 -19.74
C GLU A 477 3.32 30.77 -21.11
N GLU A 478 4.36 31.59 -21.24
CA GLU A 478 5.16 31.71 -22.45
C GLU A 478 5.85 30.38 -22.81
N HIS A 479 6.38 29.67 -21.81
CA HIS A 479 6.94 28.34 -22.01
C HIS A 479 5.88 27.35 -22.50
N LEU A 480 4.69 27.33 -21.88
CA LEU A 480 3.57 26.48 -22.30
C LEU A 480 3.09 26.82 -23.72
N GLN A 481 2.93 28.10 -24.05
CA GLN A 481 2.58 28.54 -25.40
C GLN A 481 3.63 28.13 -26.43
N GLY A 482 4.91 28.17 -26.05
CA GLY A 482 6.00 27.64 -26.88
C GLY A 482 5.89 26.13 -27.10
N MET A 483 5.59 25.36 -26.04
CA MET A 483 5.35 23.92 -26.13
C MET A 483 4.14 23.59 -27.02
N ASP A 484 3.04 24.34 -26.87
CA ASP A 484 1.82 24.18 -27.67
C ASP A 484 2.06 24.54 -29.14
N SER A 485 2.81 25.62 -29.41
CA SER A 485 3.17 25.99 -30.79
C SER A 485 4.09 24.96 -31.46
N ASN A 486 5.01 24.38 -30.71
CA ASN A 486 5.84 23.27 -31.19
C ASN A 486 4.99 22.05 -31.52
N LEU A 487 4.04 21.69 -30.64
CA LEU A 487 3.09 20.61 -30.88
C LEU A 487 2.24 20.85 -32.14
N ASP A 488 1.72 22.06 -32.33
CA ASP A 488 0.94 22.43 -33.52
C ASP A 488 1.76 22.34 -34.82
N GLN A 489 3.08 22.58 -34.73
CA GLN A 489 4.02 22.44 -35.85
C GLN A 489 4.54 21.00 -36.02
N GLY A 490 4.07 20.05 -35.21
CA GLY A 490 4.51 18.64 -35.23
C GLY A 490 5.92 18.42 -34.67
N LEU A 491 6.48 19.40 -33.97
CA LEU A 491 7.74 19.31 -33.25
C LEU A 491 7.49 18.85 -31.80
N PRO A 492 8.48 18.24 -31.14
CA PRO A 492 8.35 17.83 -29.74
C PRO A 492 8.08 19.04 -28.82
N PRO A 493 7.20 18.91 -27.79
CA PRO A 493 6.84 20.02 -26.91
C PRO A 493 8.05 20.66 -26.22
N SER A 494 9.02 19.86 -25.78
CA SER A 494 10.29 20.30 -25.18
C SER A 494 11.38 19.27 -25.48
N GLU A 495 12.63 19.73 -25.55
CA GLU A 495 13.82 18.89 -25.76
C GLU A 495 13.95 17.81 -24.68
N GLU A 496 13.57 18.11 -23.42
CA GLU A 496 13.57 17.12 -22.34
C GLU A 496 12.55 15.99 -22.57
N LEU A 497 11.37 16.34 -23.09
CA LEU A 497 10.31 15.39 -23.41
C LEU A 497 10.66 14.56 -24.65
N GLU A 498 11.34 15.15 -25.62
CA GLU A 498 11.88 14.44 -26.77
C GLU A 498 12.92 13.40 -26.33
N LEU A 499 13.88 13.78 -25.50
CA LEU A 499 14.88 12.86 -24.96
C LEU A 499 14.24 11.74 -24.13
N ALA A 500 13.19 12.04 -23.37
CA ALA A 500 12.42 11.04 -22.62
C ALA A 500 11.69 10.06 -23.57
N TRP A 501 11.11 10.57 -24.66
CA TRP A 501 10.45 9.75 -25.68
C TRP A 501 11.43 8.87 -26.43
N GLN A 502 12.59 9.41 -26.83
CA GLN A 502 13.65 8.65 -27.48
C GLN A 502 14.17 7.51 -26.57
N ARG A 503 14.31 7.74 -25.26
CA ARG A 503 14.63 6.68 -24.29
C ARG A 503 13.56 5.60 -24.23
N TYR A 504 12.28 6.00 -24.21
CA TYR A 504 11.16 5.06 -24.22
C TYR A 504 11.11 4.21 -25.50
N GLU A 505 11.35 4.83 -26.66
CA GLU A 505 11.35 4.16 -27.95
C GLU A 505 12.51 3.15 -28.07
N GLN A 506 13.71 3.53 -27.60
CA GLN A 506 14.85 2.62 -27.49
C GLN A 506 14.55 1.41 -26.59
N ASP A 507 13.88 1.64 -25.45
CA ASP A 507 13.46 0.56 -24.55
C ASP A 507 12.41 -0.36 -25.18
N LEU A 508 11.47 0.20 -25.96
CA LEU A 508 10.45 -0.57 -26.68
C LEU A 508 11.08 -1.44 -27.78
N MET A 509 12.01 -0.88 -28.55
CA MET A 509 12.78 -1.61 -29.57
C MET A 509 13.61 -2.72 -28.93
N ARG A 510 14.22 -2.47 -27.77
CA ARG A 510 14.94 -3.51 -27.01
C ARG A 510 14.00 -4.66 -26.63
N ARG A 511 12.82 -4.36 -26.07
CA ARG A 511 11.82 -5.37 -25.69
C ARG A 511 11.30 -6.16 -26.90
N SER A 512 11.08 -5.49 -28.04
CA SER A 512 10.63 -6.14 -29.27
C SER A 512 11.70 -7.09 -29.83
N ASN A 513 12.95 -6.64 -29.89
CA ASN A 513 14.08 -7.48 -30.33
C ASN A 513 14.30 -8.67 -29.38
N GLU A 514 14.17 -8.49 -28.07
CA GLU A 514 14.21 -9.58 -27.09
C GLU A 514 13.07 -10.60 -27.31
N ALA A 515 11.86 -10.13 -27.62
CA ALA A 515 10.72 -10.99 -27.92
C ALA A 515 10.88 -11.75 -29.26
N TYR A 516 11.39 -11.09 -30.30
CA TYR A 516 11.71 -11.72 -31.58
C TYR A 516 12.81 -12.76 -31.43
N ALA A 517 13.89 -12.45 -30.70
CA ALA A 517 14.97 -13.39 -30.41
C ALA A 517 14.45 -14.62 -29.63
N LYS A 518 13.53 -14.43 -28.66
CA LYS A 518 12.87 -15.54 -27.96
C LYS A 518 12.02 -16.41 -28.89
N ASN A 519 11.25 -15.81 -29.80
CA ASN A 519 10.43 -16.55 -30.77
C ASN A 519 11.28 -17.34 -31.77
N VAL A 520 12.37 -16.77 -32.29
CA VAL A 520 13.30 -17.47 -33.19
C VAL A 520 14.00 -18.63 -32.47
N LEU A 521 14.39 -18.45 -31.21
CA LEU A 521 14.93 -19.52 -30.36
C LEU A 521 13.89 -20.62 -30.06
N GLN A 522 12.59 -20.28 -30.03
CA GLN A 522 11.51 -21.23 -29.80
C GLN A 522 11.16 -22.04 -31.06
N GLU A 523 11.29 -21.46 -32.26
CA GLU A 523 11.06 -22.17 -33.53
C GLU A 523 12.24 -23.05 -33.98
N THR A 524 13.47 -22.78 -33.51
CA THR A 524 14.68 -23.52 -33.93
C THR A 524 15.19 -24.56 -32.92
N ALA A 525 14.50 -24.75 -31.78
CA ALA A 525 14.93 -25.69 -30.74
C ALA A 525 14.30 -27.10 -30.90
N PRO A 526 15.09 -28.20 -30.87
CA PRO A 526 14.56 -29.56 -30.87
C PRO A 526 13.74 -29.88 -29.61
N THR A 527 12.69 -30.68 -29.77
CA THR A 527 11.59 -30.97 -28.82
C THR A 527 11.97 -31.70 -27.51
N GLN A 528 13.25 -31.72 -27.11
CA GLN A 528 13.77 -32.47 -25.96
C GLN A 528 14.57 -31.62 -24.95
N LEU A 529 14.35 -30.30 -24.88
CA LEU A 529 14.92 -29.49 -23.79
C LEU A 529 13.85 -29.09 -22.76
N THR A 530 14.10 -29.48 -21.51
CA THR A 530 13.43 -28.95 -20.33
C THR A 530 13.69 -27.45 -20.21
N HIS A 531 12.65 -26.64 -20.37
CA HIS A 531 12.73 -25.19 -20.19
C HIS A 531 12.97 -24.85 -18.71
N THR A 532 14.15 -24.31 -18.41
CA THR A 532 14.47 -23.72 -17.10
C THR A 532 14.88 -22.27 -17.31
N THR A 533 14.42 -21.37 -16.44
CA THR A 533 14.78 -19.94 -16.44
C THR A 533 16.08 -19.67 -15.66
N ALA A 534 16.82 -20.71 -15.26
CA ALA A 534 18.07 -20.58 -14.52
C ALA A 534 19.24 -20.42 -15.48
N GLU A 535 20.05 -19.38 -15.31
CA GLU A 535 21.28 -19.20 -16.08
C GLU A 535 22.22 -20.42 -15.87
N PRO A 536 22.75 -21.03 -16.95
CA PRO A 536 23.64 -22.17 -16.83
C PRO A 536 24.95 -21.76 -16.14
N ARG A 537 25.30 -22.47 -15.06
CA ARG A 537 26.51 -22.16 -14.28
C ARG A 537 27.77 -22.42 -15.13
N PRO A 538 28.74 -21.48 -15.20
CA PRO A 538 29.99 -21.71 -15.89
C PRO A 538 30.72 -22.92 -15.29
N ASN A 539 30.87 -23.99 -16.07
CA ASN A 539 31.44 -25.27 -15.64
C ASN A 539 32.93 -25.42 -16.01
N ALA A 540 33.50 -24.42 -16.70
CA ALA A 540 34.91 -24.38 -17.07
C ALA A 540 35.46 -22.95 -17.00
N TYR A 541 36.78 -22.82 -16.79
CA TYR A 541 37.51 -21.58 -17.01
C TYR A 541 38.54 -21.77 -18.12
N ILE A 542 38.95 -20.68 -18.75
CA ILE A 542 39.97 -20.69 -19.81
C ILE A 542 41.22 -20.04 -19.21
N PRO A 543 42.29 -20.81 -18.92
CA PRO A 543 43.56 -20.24 -18.51
C PRO A 543 44.27 -19.59 -19.72
N ASP A 544 44.86 -18.41 -19.49
CA ASP A 544 45.48 -17.57 -20.53
C ASP A 544 46.60 -18.26 -21.33
N ASP A 545 47.23 -19.30 -20.77
CA ASP A 545 48.37 -19.99 -21.38
C ASP A 545 48.01 -21.04 -22.43
N ILE A 546 46.77 -21.58 -22.42
CA ILE A 546 46.40 -22.76 -23.23
C ILE A 546 45.17 -22.49 -24.11
N GLY A 547 44.32 -21.51 -23.77
CA GLY A 547 43.15 -21.15 -24.58
C GLY A 547 42.08 -22.25 -24.72
N ILE A 548 42.25 -23.39 -24.03
CA ILE A 548 41.31 -24.52 -24.04
C ILE A 548 40.55 -24.55 -22.71
N PRO A 549 39.19 -24.57 -22.72
CA PRO A 549 38.38 -24.60 -21.50
C PRO A 549 38.69 -25.82 -20.62
N LYS A 550 39.06 -25.60 -19.36
CA LYS A 550 39.27 -26.65 -18.35
C LYS A 550 38.09 -26.68 -17.37
N PRO A 551 37.50 -27.86 -17.09
CA PRO A 551 36.40 -27.98 -16.15
C PRO A 551 36.86 -27.65 -14.72
N TYR A 552 36.01 -26.96 -13.95
CA TYR A 552 36.25 -26.79 -12.52
C TYR A 552 36.18 -28.16 -11.85
N GLY A 553 37.25 -28.60 -11.19
CA GLY A 553 37.30 -29.87 -10.46
C GLY A 553 36.36 -29.89 -9.24
N ALA A 554 36.57 -30.85 -8.32
CA ALA A 554 35.72 -31.02 -7.12
C ALA A 554 35.59 -29.78 -6.20
N LEU A 555 36.41 -28.74 -6.42
CA LEU A 555 36.40 -27.46 -5.71
C LEU A 555 35.93 -26.33 -6.66
N ALA A 556 34.72 -26.43 -7.18
CA ALA A 556 34.15 -25.38 -8.02
C ALA A 556 33.89 -24.10 -7.21
N PRO A 557 34.30 -22.91 -7.69
CA PRO A 557 34.06 -21.66 -6.98
C PRO A 557 32.56 -21.38 -6.91
N PHE A 558 32.05 -21.25 -5.68
CA PHE A 558 30.68 -20.87 -5.40
C PHE A 558 30.50 -19.37 -5.71
N LYS A 559 29.73 -19.02 -6.74
CA LYS A 559 29.28 -17.63 -6.97
C LYS A 559 28.21 -17.31 -5.91
N PRO A 560 28.45 -16.38 -4.97
CA PRO A 560 27.43 -15.97 -4.01
C PRO A 560 26.22 -15.41 -4.77
N THR A 561 25.02 -15.83 -4.38
CA THR A 561 23.78 -15.32 -4.97
C THR A 561 23.73 -13.81 -4.77
N GLU A 562 23.64 -13.04 -5.85
CA GLU A 562 23.44 -11.59 -5.76
C GLU A 562 22.11 -11.32 -5.06
N LEU A 563 22.19 -10.64 -3.91
CA LEU A 563 21.03 -10.28 -3.12
C LEU A 563 20.18 -9.31 -3.94
N GLY A 564 18.96 -9.73 -4.29
CA GLY A 564 18.04 -8.95 -5.12
C GLY A 564 17.75 -7.56 -4.55
N THR A 565 17.47 -6.62 -5.45
CA THR A 565 17.20 -5.18 -5.19
C THR A 565 15.99 -4.90 -4.29
N THR A 566 15.28 -5.92 -3.81
CA THR A 566 14.11 -5.84 -2.93
C THR A 566 14.40 -6.15 -1.46
N MET A 567 15.66 -6.23 -1.04
CA MET A 567 16.03 -6.11 0.38
C MET A 567 16.23 -4.63 0.74
N ARG A 568 15.30 -4.12 1.56
CA ARG A 568 15.40 -2.82 2.23
C ARG A 568 16.80 -2.64 2.85
N HIS A 569 17.38 -1.46 2.62
CA HIS A 569 18.57 -0.96 3.32
C HIS A 569 18.53 -1.30 4.83
N ILE A 570 19.35 -2.25 5.29
CA ILE A 570 19.67 -2.38 6.70
C ILE A 570 20.64 -1.24 7.03
N ARG A 571 20.14 -0.18 7.69
CA ARG A 571 20.99 0.85 8.28
C ARG A 571 21.94 0.19 9.28
N ARG A 572 23.25 0.40 9.12
CA ARG A 572 24.24 0.02 10.14
C ARG A 572 23.92 0.79 11.43
N PRO A 573 23.85 0.16 12.61
CA PRO A 573 23.71 0.89 13.86
C PRO A 573 24.95 1.76 14.08
N GLN A 574 24.74 3.05 14.35
CA GLN A 574 25.82 3.94 14.77
C GLN A 574 26.33 3.47 16.14
N PRO A 575 27.64 3.22 16.30
CA PRO A 575 28.20 2.94 17.62
C PRO A 575 28.01 4.19 18.49
N ARG A 576 27.44 4.01 19.69
CA ARG A 576 27.44 5.06 20.71
C ARG A 576 28.89 5.33 21.10
N GLU A 577 29.30 6.59 21.00
CA GLU A 577 30.54 7.05 21.61
C GLU A 577 30.45 6.78 23.11
N ILE A 578 31.40 5.99 23.60
CA ILE A 578 31.63 5.82 25.03
C ILE A 578 32.50 7.02 25.42
N GLU A 579 31.91 7.96 26.15
CA GLU A 579 32.68 8.95 26.90
C GLU A 579 33.44 8.19 28.01
N LEU A 580 34.78 8.28 27.97
CA LEU A 580 35.66 7.90 29.08
C LEU A 580 35.81 9.07 30.04
#